data_AF-A0A645H1G1-F1
#
_entry.id   AF-A0A645H1G1-F1
#
_cell.length_a   1.000
_cell.length_b   1.000
_cell.length_c   1.000
_cell.angle_alpha   90.00
_cell.angle_beta   90.00
_cell.angle_gamma   90.00
#
_symmetry.space_group_name_H-M   'P 1'
#
loop_
_entity.id
_entity.type
_entity.pdbx_description
1 polymer ?
#
loop_
_entity_poly.entity_id
_entity_poly.type
_entity_poly.pdbx_seq_one_letter_code
_entity_poly.pdbx_strand_id
1 'polypeptide(L)'
;MGLGFFSYGLGIVLFILAMRNMGASRTSAFFGAAPFVGVIISFLLFRQVPNSLFLISLPFMVIGAILILSEEHSHEHSHELLEHEHRHNHDDGHHVHEHEEGAIKEHSHVHIHREFKHSHSHMPDIHHRHAH
;
A
#
# COMPACT_ATOMS: atom_id res chain seq x y z
N MET A 1 -33.86 -0.55 0.54
CA MET A 1 -32.93 0.26 1.36
C MET A 1 -31.80 -0.57 1.98
N GLY A 2 -32.07 -1.74 2.57
CA GLY A 2 -31.02 -2.58 3.20
C GLY A 2 -29.85 -2.99 2.29
N LEU A 3 -30.10 -3.39 1.04
CA LEU A 3 -29.03 -3.78 0.11
C LEU A 3 -28.02 -2.64 -0.12
N GLY A 4 -28.49 -1.42 -0.36
CA GLY A 4 -27.62 -0.26 -0.54
C GLY A 4 -26.80 0.07 0.71
N PHE A 5 -27.41 -0.07 1.89
CA PHE A 5 -26.70 0.10 3.16
C PHE A 5 -25.55 -0.89 3.32
N PHE A 6 -25.76 -2.19 3.07
CA PHE A 6 -24.70 -3.19 3.24
C PHE A 6 -23.66 -3.15 2.12
N SER A 7 -24.09 -3.05 0.85
CA SER A 7 -23.18 -3.12 -0.30
C SER A 7 -22.33 -1.87 -0.45
N TYR A 8 -22.93 -0.68 -0.35
CA TYR A 8 -22.21 0.58 -0.57
C TYR A 8 -21.82 1.25 0.74
N GLY A 9 -22.76 1.41 1.68
CA GLY A 9 -22.49 2.11 2.94
C GLY A 9 -21.45 1.40 3.81
N LEU A 10 -21.85 0.24 4.36
CA LEU A 10 -21.00 -0.56 5.24
C LEU A 10 -19.77 -1.10 4.51
N GLY A 11 -19.93 -1.54 3.25
CA GLY A 11 -18.83 -2.02 2.41
C GLY A 11 -17.69 -1.00 2.27
N ILE A 12 -18.00 0.25 1.93
CA ILE A 12 -16.99 1.32 1.78
C ILE A 12 -16.35 1.65 3.15
N VAL A 13 -17.14 1.72 4.22
CA VAL A 13 -16.59 1.97 5.57
C VAL A 13 -15.59 0.89 5.96
N LEU A 14 -15.92 -0.38 5.76
CA LEU A 14 -15.01 -1.50 6.04
C LEU A 14 -13.75 -1.45 5.16
N PHE A 15 -13.90 -1.11 3.88
CA PHE A 15 -12.76 -0.94 2.98
C PHE A 15 -11.81 0.18 3.43
N ILE A 16 -12.34 1.34 3.82
CA ILE A 16 -11.54 2.46 4.34
C ILE A 16 -10.84 2.07 5.66
N LEU A 17 -11.54 1.38 6.57
CA LEU A 17 -10.94 0.89 7.81
C LEU A 17 -9.83 -0.14 7.54
N ALA A 18 -10.02 -1.02 6.55
CA ALA A 18 -9.01 -1.97 6.14
C ALA A 18 -7.77 -1.26 5.57
N MET A 19 -7.96 -0.27 4.69
CA MET A 19 -6.85 0.54 4.15
C MET A 19 -6.08 1.26 5.26
N ARG A 20 -6.77 1.80 6.27
CA ARG A 20 -6.15 2.48 7.41
C ARG A 20 -5.29 1.54 8.26
N ASN A 21 -5.71 0.30 8.46
CA ASN A 21 -5.03 -0.64 9.37
C ASN A 21 -3.99 -1.52 8.66
N MET A 22 -4.22 -1.90 7.40
CA MET A 22 -3.38 -2.83 6.64
C MET A 22 -2.58 -2.18 5.50
N GLY A 23 -2.85 -0.91 5.20
CA GLY A 23 -2.31 -0.20 4.04
C GLY A 23 -3.12 -0.43 2.76
N ALA A 24 -3.03 0.52 1.84
CA ALA A 24 -3.82 0.53 0.60
C ALA A 24 -3.50 -0.66 -0.32
N SER A 25 -2.21 -0.97 -0.53
CA SER A 25 -1.77 -2.06 -1.41
C SER A 25 -2.33 -3.42 -0.98
N ARG A 26 -2.12 -3.81 0.29
CA ARG A 26 -2.62 -5.09 0.82
C ARG A 26 -4.14 -5.17 0.78
N THR A 27 -4.82 -4.10 1.17
CA THR A 27 -6.29 -4.06 1.18
C THR A 27 -6.85 -4.23 -0.23
N SER A 28 -6.28 -3.53 -1.22
CA SER A 28 -6.69 -3.66 -2.62
C SER A 28 -6.42 -5.05 -3.19
N ALA A 29 -5.30 -5.69 -2.81
CA ALA A 29 -5.01 -7.07 -3.21
C ALA A 29 -6.08 -8.05 -2.69
N PHE A 30 -6.47 -7.95 -1.42
CA PHE A 30 -7.56 -8.76 -0.86
C PHE A 30 -8.90 -8.44 -1.51
N PHE A 31 -9.19 -7.17 -1.77
CA PHE A 31 -10.43 -6.75 -2.40
C PHE A 31 -10.54 -7.26 -3.85
N GLY A 32 -9.42 -7.38 -4.56
CA GLY A 32 -9.34 -7.99 -5.88
C GLY A 32 -9.82 -9.44 -5.95
N ALA A 33 -9.85 -10.16 -4.81
CA ALA A 33 -10.40 -11.52 -4.73
C ALA A 33 -11.93 -11.57 -4.69
N ALA A 34 -12.62 -10.43 -4.51
CA ALA A 34 -14.08 -10.37 -4.35
C ALA A 34 -14.88 -11.05 -5.47
N PRO A 35 -14.52 -10.95 -6.77
CA PRO A 35 -15.24 -11.65 -7.83
C PRO A 35 -15.26 -13.18 -7.64
N PHE A 36 -14.15 -13.76 -7.19
CA PHE A 36 -14.05 -15.21 -6.94
C PHE A 36 -14.90 -15.64 -5.74
N VAL A 37 -14.91 -14.83 -4.68
CA VAL A 37 -15.79 -15.06 -3.52
C VAL A 37 -17.26 -15.01 -3.95
N GLY A 38 -17.63 -14.06 -4.81
CA GLY A 38 -18.98 -13.96 -5.37
C GLY A 38 -19.38 -15.21 -6.16
N VAL A 39 -18.47 -15.77 -6.95
CA VAL A 39 -18.67 -17.05 -7.67
C VAL A 39 -18.94 -18.18 -6.69
N ILE A 40 -18.11 -18.33 -5.65
CA ILE A 40 -18.25 -19.39 -4.65
C ILE A 40 -19.61 -19.28 -3.93
N ILE A 41 -19.97 -18.07 -3.47
CA ILE A 41 -21.24 -17.83 -2.79
C ILE A 41 -22.43 -18.13 -3.73
N SER A 42 -22.33 -17.73 -5.01
CA SER A 42 -23.36 -18.01 -6.00
C SER A 42 -23.59 -19.53 -6.17
N PHE A 43 -22.52 -20.31 -6.27
CA PHE A 43 -22.63 -21.77 -6.33
C PHE A 43 -23.26 -22.38 -5.08
N LEU A 44 -22.87 -21.93 -3.89
CA LEU A 44 -23.40 -22.43 -2.63
C LEU A 44 -24.91 -22.15 -2.47
N LEU A 45 -25.36 -20.96 -2.90
CA LEU A 45 -26.75 -20.53 -2.77
C LEU A 45 -27.66 -21.13 -3.85
N PHE A 46 -27.26 -21.05 -5.11
CA PHE A 46 -28.14 -21.40 -6.23
C PHE A 46 -27.96 -22.84 -6.73
N ARG A 47 -26.78 -23.43 -6.53
CA ARG A 47 -26.44 -24.81 -6.96
C ARG A 47 -26.76 -25.11 -8.43
N GLN A 48 -26.75 -24.09 -9.27
CA GLN A 48 -27.02 -24.19 -10.70
C GLN A 48 -25.74 -24.38 -11.49
N VAL A 49 -25.85 -25.07 -12.63
CA VAL A 49 -24.76 -25.18 -13.59
C VAL A 49 -24.55 -23.81 -14.23
N PRO A 50 -23.31 -23.28 -14.28
CA PRO A 50 -23.04 -22.01 -14.90
C PRO A 50 -23.32 -22.06 -16.40
N ASN A 51 -23.67 -20.91 -16.96
CA ASN A 51 -23.73 -20.75 -18.40
C ASN A 51 -22.37 -21.07 -19.06
N SER A 52 -22.38 -21.57 -20.30
CA SER A 52 -21.18 -21.79 -21.11
C SER A 52 -20.30 -20.54 -21.22
N LEU A 53 -20.91 -19.36 -21.26
CA LEU A 53 -20.19 -18.08 -21.27
C LEU A 53 -19.36 -17.87 -20.00
N PHE A 54 -19.88 -18.28 -18.83
CA PHE A 54 -19.14 -18.21 -17.56
C PHE A 54 -17.91 -19.11 -17.58
N LEU A 55 -18.04 -20.33 -18.14
CA LEU A 55 -16.93 -21.26 -18.27
C LEU A 55 -15.82 -20.71 -19.16
N ILE A 56 -16.15 -19.91 -20.16
CA ILE A 56 -15.18 -19.21 -21.00
C ILE A 56 -14.59 -18.02 -20.24
N SER A 57 -15.39 -17.22 -19.52
CA SER A 57 -14.90 -16.03 -18.81
C SER A 57 -14.01 -16.36 -17.60
N LEU A 58 -14.26 -17.47 -16.91
CA LEU A 58 -13.51 -17.89 -15.72
C LEU A 58 -11.98 -17.95 -15.95
N PRO A 59 -11.46 -18.63 -17.00
CA PRO A 59 -10.02 -18.63 -17.26
C PRO A 59 -9.48 -17.23 -17.57
N PHE A 60 -10.20 -16.36 -18.28
CA PHE A 60 -9.75 -14.98 -18.50
C PHE A 60 -9.64 -14.20 -17.19
N MET A 61 -10.61 -14.38 -16.28
CA MET A 61 -10.53 -13.76 -14.94
C MET A 61 -9.34 -14.28 -14.14
N VAL A 62 -9.09 -15.59 -14.17
CA VAL A 62 -7.94 -16.20 -13.49
C VAL A 62 -6.62 -15.70 -14.08
N ILE A 63 -6.50 -15.66 -15.41
CA ILE A 63 -5.31 -15.12 -16.09
C ILE A 63 -5.10 -13.66 -15.72
N GLY A 64 -6.15 -12.84 -15.76
CA GLY A 64 -6.08 -11.43 -15.35
C GLY A 64 -5.60 -11.28 -13.91
N ALA A 65 -6.12 -12.09 -12.98
CA ALA A 65 -5.67 -12.10 -11.60
C ALA A 65 -4.19 -12.51 -11.45
N ILE A 66 -3.75 -13.53 -12.19
CA ILE A 66 -2.34 -13.95 -12.19
C ILE A 66 -1.44 -12.84 -12.72
N LEU A 67 -1.82 -12.17 -13.81
CA LEU A 67 -1.06 -11.07 -14.40
C LEU A 67 -0.91 -9.92 -13.40
N ILE A 68 -2.00 -9.52 -12.73
CA ILE A 68 -1.98 -8.47 -11.69
C ILE A 68 -1.10 -8.87 -10.51
N LEU A 69 -1.14 -10.14 -10.08
CA LEU A 69 -0.35 -10.61 -8.94
C LEU A 69 1.14 -10.83 -9.28
N SER A 70 1.46 -11.04 -10.55
CA SER A 70 2.83 -11.30 -11.04
C SER A 70 3.56 -10.02 -11.44
N GLU A 71 2.93 -8.87 -11.26
CA GLU A 71 3.50 -7.56 -11.58
C GLU A 71 4.52 -7.16 -10.51
N GLU A 72 5.81 -7.31 -10.80
CA GLU A 72 6.90 -6.75 -9.99
C GLU A 72 7.23 -5.34 -10.47
N HIS A 73 6.91 -4.33 -9.66
CA HIS A 73 7.38 -2.96 -9.87
C HIS A 73 8.58 -2.66 -8.98
N SER A 74 9.75 -2.53 -9.61
CA SER A 74 10.92 -1.87 -9.02
C SER A 74 11.09 -0.51 -9.68
N HIS A 75 11.02 0.56 -8.91
CA HIS A 75 11.34 1.90 -9.40
C HIS A 75 12.66 2.37 -8.82
N GLU A 76 13.43 3.06 -9.64
CA GLU A 76 14.57 3.85 -9.17
C GLU A 76 14.03 5.16 -8.61
N HIS A 77 14.27 5.43 -7.33
CA HIS A 77 13.94 6.72 -6.73
C HIS A 77 15.22 7.56 -6.66
N SER A 78 15.13 8.79 -7.16
CA SER A 78 16.13 9.84 -6.95
C SER A 78 15.64 10.80 -5.88
N HIS A 79 16.38 10.89 -4.77
CA HIS A 79 16.18 11.93 -3.77
C HIS A 79 16.99 13.15 -4.16
N GLU A 80 16.32 14.29 -4.36
CA GLU A 80 17.00 15.58 -4.54
C GLU A 80 17.60 16.06 -3.23
N LEU A 81 18.55 17.00 -3.30
CA LEU A 81 19.14 17.61 -2.10
C LEU A 81 18.03 18.29 -1.29
N LEU A 82 17.87 17.86 -0.03
CA LEU A 82 16.87 18.40 0.88
C LEU A 82 17.55 18.93 2.14
N GLU A 83 17.37 20.22 2.39
CA GLU A 83 17.76 20.89 3.63
C GLU A 83 16.52 21.04 4.52
N HIS A 84 16.56 20.47 5.72
CA HIS A 84 15.48 20.63 6.70
C HIS A 84 16.01 20.82 8.12
N GLU A 85 15.20 21.45 8.96
CA GLU A 85 15.45 21.55 10.41
C GLU A 85 14.34 20.79 11.15
N HIS A 86 14.74 19.83 11.97
CA HIS A 86 13.84 19.16 12.91
C HIS A 86 14.55 18.89 14.24
N ARG A 87 13.75 18.70 15.28
CA ARG A 87 14.25 18.32 16.61
C ARG A 87 14.55 16.81 16.64
N HIS A 88 15.74 16.43 17.08
CA HIS A 88 16.14 15.03 17.20
C HIS A 88 16.81 14.76 18.56
N ASN A 89 16.95 13.47 18.89
CA ASN A 89 17.61 12.98 20.10
C ASN A 89 18.72 12.01 19.69
N HIS A 90 19.87 12.06 20.36
CA HIS A 90 21.09 11.32 19.99
C HIS A 90 20.97 9.79 20.04
N ASP A 91 19.91 9.26 20.65
CA ASP A 91 19.67 7.81 20.76
C ASP A 91 18.89 7.20 19.58
N ASP A 92 18.55 7.98 18.53
CA ASP A 92 17.71 7.50 17.40
C ASP A 92 18.45 6.74 16.29
N GLY A 93 19.78 6.64 16.38
CA GLY A 93 20.59 5.79 15.49
C GLY A 93 20.79 6.32 14.07
N HIS A 94 20.30 7.52 13.74
CA HIS A 94 20.39 8.09 12.38
C HIS A 94 21.06 9.48 12.32
N HIS A 95 21.45 10.07 13.46
CA HIS A 95 22.17 11.35 13.49
C HIS A 95 23.56 11.21 14.12
N VAL A 96 24.57 10.96 13.27
CA VAL A 96 25.98 10.91 13.69
C VAL A 96 26.71 12.17 13.22
N HIS A 97 27.06 13.04 14.15
CA HIS A 97 27.90 14.22 13.93
C HIS A 97 28.72 14.54 15.18
N GLU A 98 29.79 15.34 15.02
CA GLU A 98 30.69 15.71 16.10
C GLU A 98 30.06 16.81 16.97
N HIS A 99 30.16 16.67 18.30
CA HIS A 99 29.64 17.64 19.26
C HIS A 99 30.77 18.31 20.05
N GLU A 100 30.61 19.60 20.37
CA GLU A 100 31.38 20.23 21.44
C GLU A 100 30.94 19.67 22.81
N GLU A 101 31.89 19.54 23.74
CA GLU A 101 31.63 18.96 25.07
C GLU A 101 30.56 19.75 25.82
N GLY A 102 29.48 19.06 26.23
CA GLY A 102 28.35 19.64 26.99
C GLY A 102 27.06 19.86 26.19
N ALA A 103 26.99 19.38 24.95
CA ALA A 103 25.78 19.49 24.13
C ALA A 103 24.54 18.79 24.74
N ILE A 104 23.38 19.45 24.60
CA ILE A 104 22.10 18.99 25.11
C ILE A 104 21.59 17.83 24.22
N LYS A 105 21.13 16.73 24.84
CA LYS A 105 20.70 15.50 24.17
C LYS A 105 19.56 15.66 23.14
N GLU A 106 18.74 16.70 23.28
CA GLU A 106 17.63 16.98 22.38
C GLU A 106 17.79 18.40 21.83
N HIS A 107 17.95 18.53 20.52
CA HIS A 107 18.12 19.83 19.87
C HIS A 107 17.67 19.82 18.40
N SER A 108 17.52 21.00 17.82
CA SER A 108 17.28 21.20 16.38
C SER A 108 18.50 21.86 15.74
N HIS A 109 18.84 21.40 14.55
CA HIS A 109 19.76 22.07 13.65
C HIS A 109 19.39 21.72 12.22
N VAL A 110 19.92 22.51 11.29
CA VAL A 110 19.76 22.29 9.86
C VAL A 110 20.54 21.05 9.44
N HIS A 111 19.84 20.07 8.87
CA HIS A 111 20.42 18.86 8.31
C HIS A 111 20.24 18.82 6.79
N ILE A 112 21.29 18.41 6.08
CA ILE A 112 21.33 18.36 4.61
C ILE A 112 21.40 16.89 4.16
N HIS A 113 20.36 16.41 3.50
CA HIS A 113 20.37 15.14 2.77
C HIS A 113 20.97 15.37 1.39
N ARG A 114 22.07 14.67 1.09
CA ARG A 114 22.71 14.75 -0.23
C ARG A 114 21.91 13.96 -1.26
N GLU A 115 22.05 14.33 -2.54
CA GLU A 115 21.42 13.61 -3.65
C GLU A 115 21.81 12.13 -3.60
N PHE A 116 20.81 11.24 -3.59
CA PHE A 116 21.02 9.80 -3.51
C PHE A 116 20.00 9.07 -4.37
N LYS A 117 20.48 8.09 -5.13
CA LYS A 117 19.65 7.22 -5.95
C LYS A 117 19.65 5.83 -5.33
N HIS A 118 18.46 5.28 -5.13
CA HIS A 118 18.29 3.90 -4.71
C HIS A 118 17.14 3.24 -5.46
N SER A 119 17.19 1.92 -5.56
CA SER A 119 16.05 1.12 -6.00
C SER A 119 15.57 0.27 -4.84
N HIS A 120 14.26 0.21 -4.68
CA HIS A 120 13.62 -0.75 -3.80
C HIS A 120 12.32 -1.22 -4.46
N SER A 121 11.87 -2.42 -4.08
CA SER A 121 10.54 -2.89 -4.47
C SER A 121 9.50 -1.91 -3.94
N HIS A 122 8.54 -1.49 -4.77
CA HIS A 122 7.56 -0.46 -4.39
C HIS A 122 6.71 -0.96 -3.22
N MET A 123 7.01 -0.47 -2.03
CA MET A 123 6.21 -0.68 -0.83
C MET A 123 5.57 0.66 -0.49
N PRO A 124 4.27 0.73 -0.16
CA PRO A 124 3.64 1.99 0.21
C PRO A 124 4.30 2.51 1.47
N ASP A 125 5.17 3.48 1.31
CA ASP A 125 5.92 4.11 2.39
C ASP A 125 5.40 5.54 2.60
N ILE A 126 4.99 5.83 3.83
CA ILE A 126 4.57 7.17 4.26
C ILE A 126 5.73 8.18 4.20
N HIS A 127 6.98 7.71 4.15
CA HIS A 127 8.18 8.53 4.05
C HIS A 127 8.54 8.90 2.61
N HIS A 128 7.92 8.26 1.60
CA HIS A 128 8.16 8.56 0.18
C HIS A 128 6.92 9.19 -0.45
N ARG A 129 6.87 10.53 -0.47
CA ARG A 129 5.90 11.27 -1.28
C ARG A 129 6.45 11.43 -2.70
N HIS A 130 5.86 10.73 -3.65
CA HIS A 130 6.15 10.94 -5.07
C HIS A 130 5.65 12.33 -5.50
N ALA A 131 6.55 13.18 -5.98
CA ALA A 131 6.17 14.31 -6.82
C ALA A 131 5.98 13.74 -8.24
N HIS A 132 4.73 13.71 -8.71
CA HIS A 132 4.41 13.42 -10.11
C HIS A 132 4.40 14.70 -10.93
#